data_AF-A0A5C6MGP4-F1
#
_entry.id   AF-A0A5C6MGP4-F1
#
_cell.length_a   1.000
_cell.length_b   1.000
_cell.length_c   1.000
_cell.angle_alpha   90.00
_cell.angle_beta   90.00
_cell.angle_gamma   90.00
#
_symmetry.space_group_name_H-M   'P 1'
#
loop_
_entity.id
_entity.type
_entity.pdbx_description
1 polymer ?
#
loop_
_entity_poly.entity_id
_entity_poly.type
_entity_poly.pdbx_seq_one_letter_code
_entity_poly.pdbx_strand_id
1 'polypeptide(L)'
;MVYFPIVTIVYFLLQKNQRVWWLLAASFYFYMAFIPKYALILVALIVVDYTAGLLIERAQGRKRKAVLVWSLLANLSMLAFFKYFNFMSANASELLRVLGIKADLPYLDFILPIGLSFHTFQSLSYTIEVYLGRQKAERDFLIYSLYVMFYPQLVAGPIERPQNLLPQFHAKMSIDYNNVTTGLRLMLWGLFKKVVIADVVAGPVGRVFSTPQNYANGPFLILAAVMFSVQIFCDFSGYSDIAIGAARVMGFKLMTNFRQPYWSRSVAEFWKRWHISLSTWFRDYVYVQLGGNRVGRIRWQRNLLITFLLSGFWHGANWTYIVWGGLNGLYLIGELWTEGLRRRIVSLLCLARAPVLHAAIQRVITYSLITLAWIFFRAQSLADATFFVRHLFDFAPHDWYWSSLEESLFKIGLSRFALASSGAAMVLVALVHALQQRGSIGVQFGRLPVLVRWICYFGLAFYILFAGRFGSDQFIYFQF
;
A
#
# COMPACT_ATOMS: atom_id res chain seq x y z
N MET A 1 -0.85 -3.85 -22.26
CA MET A 1 0.36 -3.16 -22.78
C MET A 1 0.01 -1.96 -23.66
N VAL A 2 -0.89 -2.06 -24.64
CA VAL A 2 -1.19 -0.96 -25.61
C VAL A 2 -2.15 0.13 -25.08
N TYR A 3 -2.92 -0.16 -24.03
CA TYR A 3 -3.92 0.74 -23.47
C TYR A 3 -3.36 2.13 -23.08
N PHE A 4 -2.29 2.17 -22.27
CA PHE A 4 -1.72 3.43 -21.77
C PHE A 4 -1.21 4.36 -22.89
N PRO A 5 -0.40 3.89 -23.87
CA PRO A 5 0.00 4.72 -25.01
C PRO A 5 -1.18 5.31 -25.80
N ILE A 6 -2.21 4.50 -26.11
CA ILE A 6 -3.40 4.98 -26.85
C ILE A 6 -4.10 6.08 -26.06
N VAL A 7 -4.39 5.84 -24.78
CA VAL A 7 -5.08 6.83 -23.92
C VAL A 7 -4.28 8.13 -23.85
N THR A 8 -2.97 8.04 -23.70
CA THR A 8 -2.08 9.21 -23.57
C THR A 8 -1.98 10.01 -24.88
N ILE A 9 -1.82 9.35 -26.02
CA ILE A 9 -1.71 10.02 -27.33
C ILE A 9 -3.01 10.76 -27.63
N VAL A 10 -4.16 10.08 -27.52
CA VAL A 10 -5.47 10.70 -27.77
C VAL A 10 -5.72 11.84 -26.78
N TYR A 11 -5.36 11.68 -25.50
CA TYR A 11 -5.49 12.76 -24.51
C TYR A 11 -4.77 14.05 -24.94
N PHE A 12 -3.58 13.95 -25.52
CA PHE A 12 -2.84 15.13 -25.97
C PHE A 12 -3.33 15.71 -27.30
N LEU A 13 -3.93 14.90 -28.17
CA LEU A 13 -4.55 15.36 -29.42
C LEU A 13 -5.87 16.11 -29.20
N LEU A 14 -6.58 15.81 -28.10
CA LEU A 14 -7.88 16.40 -27.80
C LEU A 14 -7.80 17.80 -27.18
N GLN A 15 -8.84 18.61 -27.43
CA GLN A 15 -9.02 19.91 -26.77
C GLN A 15 -9.44 19.75 -25.31
N LYS A 16 -9.29 20.81 -24.50
CA LYS A 16 -9.50 20.78 -23.04
C LYS A 16 -10.83 20.11 -22.63
N ASN A 17 -11.94 20.50 -23.26
CA ASN A 17 -13.27 20.00 -22.89
C ASN A 17 -13.49 18.52 -23.27
N GLN A 18 -12.81 18.03 -24.31
CA GLN A 18 -12.90 16.65 -24.76
C GLN A 18 -12.05 15.69 -23.91
N ARG A 19 -11.02 16.20 -23.23
CA ARG A 19 -10.12 15.39 -22.42
C ARG A 19 -10.79 14.75 -21.21
N VAL A 20 -11.69 15.47 -20.55
CA VAL A 20 -12.42 14.93 -19.38
C VAL A 20 -13.26 13.74 -19.82
N TRP A 21 -14.01 13.89 -20.92
CA TRP A 21 -14.79 12.80 -21.52
C TRP A 21 -13.93 11.61 -21.90
N TRP A 22 -12.81 11.85 -22.60
CA TRP A 22 -11.90 10.80 -23.01
C TRP A 22 -11.31 10.05 -21.82
N LEU A 23 -10.79 10.75 -20.82
CA LEU A 23 -10.21 10.12 -19.64
C LEU A 23 -11.27 9.37 -18.82
N LEU A 24 -12.49 9.90 -18.73
CA LEU A 24 -13.58 9.22 -18.04
C LEU A 24 -13.99 7.94 -18.78
N ALA A 25 -14.18 8.00 -20.10
CA ALA A 25 -14.49 6.84 -20.93
C ALA A 25 -13.39 5.77 -20.87
N ALA A 26 -12.13 6.20 -21.00
CA ALA A 26 -10.98 5.31 -20.86
C ALA A 26 -10.95 4.66 -19.47
N SER A 27 -11.19 5.44 -18.41
CA SER A 27 -11.21 4.94 -17.04
C SER A 27 -12.35 3.98 -16.75
N PHE A 28 -13.53 4.26 -17.28
CA PHE A 28 -14.69 3.38 -17.21
C PHE A 28 -14.43 2.05 -17.92
N TYR A 29 -13.87 2.10 -19.13
CA TYR A 29 -13.44 0.90 -19.86
C TYR A 29 -12.40 0.09 -19.07
N PHE A 30 -11.39 0.75 -18.50
CA PHE A 30 -10.35 0.08 -17.70
C PHE A 30 -10.93 -0.63 -16.48
N TYR A 31 -11.92 -0.03 -15.81
CA TYR A 31 -12.60 -0.66 -14.68
C TYR A 31 -13.42 -1.89 -15.10
N MET A 32 -14.16 -1.78 -16.20
CA MET A 32 -14.98 -2.88 -16.72
C MET A 32 -14.15 -4.08 -17.21
N ALA A 33 -12.88 -3.89 -17.54
CA ALA A 33 -11.99 -4.96 -17.99
C ALA A 33 -11.79 -6.07 -16.93
N PHE A 34 -12.09 -5.80 -15.65
CA PHE A 34 -12.15 -6.83 -14.63
C PHE A 34 -13.50 -7.56 -14.62
N ILE A 35 -14.54 -6.89 -14.11
CA ILE A 35 -15.92 -7.42 -14.06
C ILE A 35 -16.89 -6.27 -14.38
N PRO A 36 -17.54 -6.25 -15.56
CA PRO A 36 -18.34 -5.10 -15.99
C PRO A 36 -19.48 -4.72 -15.04
N LYS A 37 -20.17 -5.70 -14.45
CA LYS A 37 -21.31 -5.44 -13.53
C LYS A 37 -20.93 -4.60 -12.30
N TYR A 38 -19.67 -4.63 -11.88
CA TYR A 38 -19.21 -3.85 -10.73
C TYR A 38 -19.07 -2.35 -11.03
N ALA A 39 -19.03 -1.95 -12.30
CA ALA A 39 -19.07 -0.54 -12.67
C ALA A 39 -20.37 0.14 -12.17
N LEU A 40 -21.48 -0.59 -12.11
CA LEU A 40 -22.76 -0.07 -11.60
C LEU A 40 -22.68 0.32 -10.12
N ILE A 41 -21.95 -0.46 -9.31
CA ILE A 41 -21.70 -0.17 -7.90
C ILE A 41 -20.94 1.14 -7.76
N LEU A 42 -19.88 1.30 -8.56
CA LEU A 42 -19.04 2.50 -8.54
C LEU A 42 -19.83 3.74 -8.96
N VAL A 43 -20.63 3.64 -10.03
CA VAL A 43 -21.51 4.72 -10.50
C VAL A 43 -22.54 5.09 -9.43
N ALA A 44 -23.15 4.11 -8.75
CA ALA A 44 -24.10 4.38 -7.68
C ALA A 44 -23.46 5.17 -6.53
N LEU A 45 -22.25 4.78 -6.09
CA LEU A 45 -21.50 5.52 -5.07
C LEU A 45 -21.12 6.93 -5.53
N ILE A 46 -20.70 7.08 -6.79
CA ILE A 46 -20.40 8.40 -7.38
C ILE A 46 -21.63 9.31 -7.33
N VAL A 47 -22.82 8.81 -7.71
CA VAL A 47 -24.05 9.61 -7.67
C VAL A 47 -24.39 10.02 -6.23
N VAL A 48 -24.28 9.09 -5.29
CA VAL A 48 -24.53 9.35 -3.86
C VAL A 48 -23.60 10.44 -3.34
N ASP A 49 -22.30 10.30 -3.54
CA ASP A 49 -21.32 11.20 -2.95
C ASP A 49 -21.22 12.55 -3.65
N TYR A 50 -21.44 12.59 -4.96
CA TYR A 50 -21.62 13.84 -5.70
C TYR A 50 -22.78 14.64 -5.13
N THR A 51 -23.95 14.01 -5.02
CA THR A 51 -25.16 14.62 -4.49
C THR A 51 -24.98 15.04 -3.03
N ALA A 52 -24.35 14.17 -2.22
CA ALA A 52 -24.02 14.48 -0.83
C ALA A 52 -23.12 15.71 -0.73
N GLY A 53 -22.07 15.84 -1.55
CA GLY A 53 -21.20 17.01 -1.57
C GLY A 53 -21.97 18.31 -1.81
N LEU A 54 -22.84 18.33 -2.84
CA LEU A 54 -23.67 19.51 -3.15
C LEU A 54 -24.63 19.87 -2.01
N LEU A 55 -25.24 18.85 -1.38
CA LEU A 55 -26.19 19.04 -0.28
C LEU A 55 -25.49 19.46 1.02
N ILE A 56 -24.32 18.91 1.33
CA ILE A 56 -23.51 19.28 2.50
C ILE A 56 -23.09 20.74 2.42
N GLU A 57 -22.67 21.22 1.24
CA GLU A 57 -22.25 22.62 1.08
C GLU A 57 -23.41 23.61 1.28
N ARG A 58 -24.62 23.23 0.88
CA ARG A 58 -25.83 24.07 1.03
C ARG A 58 -26.47 23.98 2.42
N ALA A 59 -26.30 22.86 3.12
CA ALA A 59 -26.95 22.61 4.40
C ALA A 59 -26.20 23.22 5.59
N GLN A 60 -26.93 23.48 6.67
CA GLN A 60 -26.37 23.96 7.94
C GLN A 60 -26.80 23.05 9.11
N GLY A 61 -26.07 23.12 10.22
CA GLY A 61 -26.39 22.42 11.47
C GLY A 61 -26.63 20.92 11.31
N ARG A 62 -27.73 20.41 11.89
CA ARG A 62 -28.07 18.97 11.91
C ARG A 62 -28.26 18.38 10.52
N LYS A 63 -28.84 19.13 9.57
CA LYS A 63 -29.04 18.65 8.18
C LYS A 63 -27.70 18.36 7.50
N ARG A 64 -26.71 19.25 7.67
CA ARG A 64 -25.35 19.07 7.12
C ARG A 64 -24.71 17.78 7.62
N LYS A 65 -24.84 17.50 8.92
CA LYS A 65 -24.33 16.26 9.53
C LYS A 65 -25.10 15.02 9.05
N ALA A 66 -26.42 15.11 8.91
CA ALA A 66 -27.24 13.99 8.43
C ALA A 66 -26.87 13.55 7.01
N VAL A 67 -26.65 14.51 6.10
CA VAL A 67 -26.21 14.21 4.71
C VAL A 67 -24.81 13.59 4.69
N LEU A 68 -23.88 14.08 5.53
CA LEU A 68 -22.58 13.43 5.68
C LEU A 68 -22.76 11.98 6.14
N VAL A 69 -23.52 11.74 7.21
CA VAL A 69 -23.77 10.40 7.75
C VAL A 69 -24.38 9.48 6.68
N TRP A 70 -25.30 9.98 5.86
CA TRP A 70 -25.86 9.22 4.73
C TRP A 70 -24.79 8.78 3.73
N SER A 71 -23.89 9.68 3.28
CA SER A 71 -22.78 9.33 2.39
C SER A 71 -21.80 8.33 3.04
N LEU A 72 -21.46 8.54 4.31
CA LEU A 72 -20.61 7.62 5.06
C LEU A 72 -21.24 6.22 5.14
N LEU A 73 -22.53 6.14 5.47
CA LEU A 73 -23.26 4.87 5.58
C LEU A 73 -23.38 4.17 4.23
N ALA A 74 -23.63 4.88 3.13
CA ALA A 74 -23.69 4.27 1.80
C ALA A 74 -22.36 3.61 1.41
N ASN A 75 -21.25 4.35 1.59
CA ASN A 75 -19.91 3.86 1.30
C ASN A 75 -19.49 2.70 2.21
N LEU A 76 -19.65 2.86 3.53
CA LEU A 76 -19.23 1.85 4.50
C LEU A 76 -20.12 0.61 4.45
N SER A 77 -21.41 0.73 4.12
CA SER A 77 -22.28 -0.45 3.93
C SER A 77 -21.89 -1.23 2.70
N MET A 78 -21.54 -0.56 1.59
CA MET A 78 -21.04 -1.24 0.39
C MET A 78 -19.74 -2.00 0.69
N LEU A 79 -18.79 -1.33 1.37
CA LEU A 79 -17.55 -1.95 1.81
C LEU A 79 -17.81 -3.10 2.79
N ALA A 80 -18.72 -2.94 3.74
CA ALA A 80 -19.05 -3.97 4.72
C ALA A 80 -19.69 -5.21 4.09
N PHE A 81 -20.62 -5.01 3.16
CA PHE A 81 -21.26 -6.10 2.44
C PHE A 81 -20.23 -6.89 1.63
N PHE A 82 -19.46 -6.23 0.77
CA PHE A 82 -18.54 -6.94 -0.12
C PHE A 82 -17.24 -7.42 0.54
N LYS A 83 -16.74 -6.75 1.58
CA LYS A 83 -15.47 -7.12 2.20
C LYS A 83 -15.62 -7.93 3.49
N TYR A 84 -16.64 -7.65 4.31
CA TYR A 84 -16.72 -8.20 5.67
C TYR A 84 -17.89 -9.16 5.89
N PHE A 85 -18.87 -9.26 4.99
CA PHE A 85 -20.06 -10.09 5.21
C PHE A 85 -19.72 -11.55 5.54
N ASN A 86 -18.88 -12.20 4.73
CA ASN A 86 -18.50 -13.60 4.96
C ASN A 86 -17.70 -13.78 6.26
N PHE A 87 -16.84 -12.82 6.61
CA PHE A 87 -16.12 -12.84 7.89
C PHE A 87 -17.08 -12.69 9.09
N MET A 88 -18.04 -11.76 9.02
CA MET A 88 -19.04 -11.59 10.07
C MET A 88 -19.95 -12.82 10.18
N SER A 89 -20.37 -13.40 9.06
CA SER A 89 -21.17 -14.63 8.98
C SER A 89 -20.44 -15.81 9.61
N ALA A 90 -19.15 -16.00 9.32
CA ALA A 90 -18.33 -17.05 9.92
C ALA A 90 -18.18 -16.88 11.44
N ASN A 91 -17.84 -15.68 11.92
CA ASN A 91 -17.70 -15.43 13.35
C ASN A 91 -19.04 -15.57 14.11
N ALA A 92 -20.15 -15.14 13.51
CA ALA A 92 -21.47 -15.28 14.12
C ALA A 92 -21.94 -16.74 14.14
N SER A 93 -21.67 -17.53 13.09
CA SER A 93 -21.94 -18.98 13.09
C SER A 93 -21.14 -19.70 14.17
N GLU A 94 -19.87 -19.35 14.35
CA GLU A 94 -19.04 -19.90 15.42
C GLU A 94 -19.55 -19.51 16.82
N LEU A 95 -19.96 -18.25 17.00
CA LEU A 95 -20.56 -17.81 18.26
C LEU A 95 -21.86 -18.56 18.58
N LEU A 96 -22.72 -18.77 17.58
CA LEU A 96 -23.96 -19.53 17.74
C LEU A 96 -23.67 -20.99 18.12
N ARG A 97 -22.66 -21.63 17.52
CA ARG A 97 -22.22 -22.98 17.92
C ARG A 97 -21.74 -23.04 19.36
N VAL A 98 -20.94 -22.07 19.80
CA VAL A 98 -20.49 -21.97 21.20
C VAL A 98 -21.67 -21.82 22.16
N LEU A 99 -22.73 -21.13 21.73
CA LEU A 99 -23.98 -20.98 22.47
C LEU A 99 -24.94 -22.19 22.33
N GLY A 100 -24.52 -23.25 21.65
CA GLY A 100 -25.32 -24.47 21.44
C GLY A 100 -26.38 -24.37 20.34
N ILE A 101 -26.43 -23.26 19.59
CA ILE A 101 -27.37 -23.04 18.49
C ILE A 101 -26.71 -23.51 17.19
N LYS A 102 -27.24 -24.60 16.61
CA LYS A 102 -26.80 -25.11 15.30
C LYS A 102 -27.45 -24.31 14.17
N ALA A 103 -26.93 -23.11 13.93
CA ALA A 103 -27.31 -22.28 12.79
C ALA A 103 -26.06 -21.84 12.05
N ASP A 104 -25.94 -22.27 10.78
CA ASP A 104 -24.92 -21.78 9.87
C ASP A 104 -25.50 -20.59 9.09
N LEU A 105 -24.89 -19.43 9.25
CA LEU A 105 -25.28 -18.24 8.50
C LEU A 105 -24.80 -18.34 7.04
N PRO A 106 -25.49 -17.68 6.10
CA PRO A 106 -25.18 -17.80 4.69
C PRO A 106 -23.76 -17.32 4.37
N TYR A 107 -23.09 -18.07 3.49
CA TYR A 107 -21.85 -17.65 2.83
C TYR A 107 -22.18 -17.22 1.41
N LEU A 108 -21.77 -16.01 1.03
CA LEU A 108 -22.04 -15.47 -0.30
C LEU A 108 -20.80 -15.61 -1.18
N ASP A 109 -20.96 -16.34 -2.29
CA ASP A 109 -19.89 -16.54 -3.27
C ASP A 109 -19.91 -15.40 -4.31
N PHE A 110 -19.26 -14.28 -3.96
CA PHE A 110 -19.01 -13.20 -4.90
C PHE A 110 -17.54 -12.77 -4.86
N ILE A 111 -17.03 -12.37 -6.01
CA ILE A 111 -15.68 -11.81 -6.15
C ILE A 111 -15.69 -10.36 -5.67
N LEU A 112 -14.74 -9.97 -4.83
CA LEU A 112 -14.62 -8.57 -4.37
C LEU A 112 -14.39 -7.62 -5.57
N PRO A 113 -15.16 -6.53 -5.72
CA PRO A 113 -14.89 -5.53 -6.74
C PRO A 113 -13.49 -4.92 -6.57
N ILE A 114 -12.68 -4.95 -7.62
CA ILE A 114 -11.34 -4.36 -7.58
C ILE A 114 -11.44 -2.88 -7.22
N GLY A 115 -10.50 -2.43 -6.38
CA GLY A 115 -10.38 -1.04 -5.97
C GLY A 115 -11.47 -0.56 -5.01
N LEU A 116 -12.38 -1.44 -4.53
CA LEU A 116 -13.47 -1.08 -3.63
C LEU A 116 -12.99 -0.26 -2.43
N SER A 117 -12.01 -0.79 -1.72
CA SER A 117 -11.45 -0.14 -0.52
C SER A 117 -10.82 1.23 -0.82
N PHE A 118 -10.14 1.38 -1.96
CA PHE A 118 -9.46 2.63 -2.33
C PHE A 118 -10.46 3.72 -2.72
N HIS A 119 -11.39 3.41 -3.61
CA HIS A 119 -12.37 4.41 -4.04
C HIS A 119 -13.31 4.80 -2.91
N THR A 120 -13.68 3.86 -2.01
CA THR A 120 -14.42 4.21 -0.79
C THR A 120 -13.65 5.26 0.02
N PHE A 121 -12.36 5.08 0.27
CA PHE A 121 -11.57 6.07 1.03
C PHE A 121 -11.45 7.41 0.30
N GLN A 122 -11.34 7.39 -1.03
CA GLN A 122 -11.28 8.59 -1.84
C GLN A 122 -12.62 9.37 -1.86
N SER A 123 -13.74 8.65 -1.97
CA SER A 123 -15.11 9.16 -1.85
C SER A 123 -15.39 9.76 -0.48
N LEU A 124 -15.07 9.04 0.60
CA LEU A 124 -15.20 9.50 1.97
C LEU A 124 -14.35 10.77 2.21
N SER A 125 -13.13 10.82 1.67
CA SER A 125 -12.29 12.02 1.75
C SER A 125 -13.01 13.24 1.18
N TYR A 126 -13.65 13.10 0.01
CA TYR A 126 -14.37 14.20 -0.61
C TYR A 126 -15.51 14.73 0.27
N THR A 127 -16.42 13.88 0.72
CA THR A 127 -17.59 14.33 1.49
C THR A 127 -17.21 14.85 2.88
N ILE A 128 -16.19 14.27 3.52
CA ILE A 128 -15.64 14.77 4.79
C ILE A 128 -14.98 16.16 4.59
N GLU A 129 -14.19 16.37 3.54
CA GLU A 129 -13.51 17.65 3.33
C GLU A 129 -14.51 18.78 2.99
N VAL A 130 -15.57 18.48 2.23
CA VAL A 130 -16.69 19.41 2.00
C VAL A 130 -17.44 19.70 3.30
N TYR A 131 -17.67 18.69 4.15
CA TYR A 131 -18.26 18.87 5.47
C TYR A 131 -17.39 19.72 6.41
N LEU A 132 -16.07 19.57 6.35
CA LEU A 132 -15.12 20.38 7.12
C LEU A 132 -14.92 21.79 6.54
N GLY A 133 -15.46 22.09 5.36
CA GLY A 133 -15.32 23.39 4.69
C GLY A 133 -13.92 23.64 4.11
N ARG A 134 -13.10 22.59 3.97
CA ARG A 134 -11.73 22.65 3.42
C ARG A 134 -11.68 22.40 1.92
N GLN A 135 -12.80 22.01 1.33
CA GLN A 135 -13.00 21.78 -0.09
C GLN A 135 -14.39 22.28 -0.47
N LYS A 136 -14.49 22.99 -1.60
CA LYS A 136 -15.78 23.34 -2.20
C LYS A 136 -16.38 22.12 -2.91
N ALA A 137 -17.69 21.97 -2.89
CA ALA A 137 -18.36 20.90 -3.61
C ALA A 137 -18.11 21.06 -5.13
N GLU A 138 -17.68 19.97 -5.77
CA GLU A 138 -17.53 19.91 -7.23
C GLU A 138 -18.91 20.02 -7.87
N ARG A 139 -19.04 20.89 -8.88
CA ARG A 139 -20.30 21.19 -9.58
C ARG A 139 -20.39 20.53 -10.94
N ASP A 140 -19.27 19.98 -11.43
CA ASP A 140 -19.21 19.19 -12.65
C ASP A 140 -19.21 17.69 -12.31
N PHE A 141 -20.31 17.01 -12.64
CA PHE A 141 -20.49 15.58 -12.41
C PHE A 141 -19.43 14.72 -13.12
N LEU A 142 -18.98 15.12 -14.30
CA LEU A 142 -17.99 14.36 -15.08
C LEU A 142 -16.62 14.46 -14.44
N ILE A 143 -16.25 15.64 -13.96
CA ILE A 143 -14.98 15.85 -13.24
C ILE A 143 -14.99 15.10 -11.92
N TYR A 144 -16.10 15.12 -11.19
CA TYR A 144 -16.24 14.33 -9.96
C TYR A 144 -16.15 12.82 -10.25
N SER A 145 -16.84 12.35 -11.29
CA SER A 145 -16.77 10.94 -11.72
C SER A 145 -15.35 10.56 -12.10
N LEU A 146 -14.66 11.42 -12.86
CA LEU A 146 -13.26 11.20 -13.26
C LEU A 146 -12.33 11.19 -12.05
N TYR A 147 -12.57 12.03 -11.04
CA TYR A 147 -11.81 11.98 -9.79
C TYR A 147 -11.87 10.60 -9.16
N VAL A 148 -13.06 10.04 -8.98
CA VAL A 148 -13.22 8.69 -8.39
C VAL A 148 -12.65 7.60 -9.30
N MET A 149 -12.83 7.74 -10.62
CA MET A 149 -12.52 6.67 -11.57
C MET A 149 -11.12 6.72 -12.17
N PHE A 150 -10.30 7.74 -11.88
CA PHE A 150 -9.05 8.01 -12.62
C PHE A 150 -8.14 6.77 -12.74
N TYR A 151 -8.09 6.17 -13.94
CA TYR A 151 -7.48 4.85 -14.14
C TYR A 151 -6.03 4.71 -13.65
N PRO A 152 -5.14 5.74 -13.70
CA PRO A 152 -3.77 5.58 -13.23
C PRO A 152 -3.70 5.19 -11.76
N GLN A 153 -4.69 5.57 -10.94
CA GLN A 153 -4.73 5.25 -9.52
C GLN A 153 -5.86 4.31 -9.10
N LEU A 154 -6.82 4.03 -10.00
CA LEU A 154 -8.12 3.43 -9.69
C LEU A 154 -8.05 2.12 -8.88
N VAL A 155 -7.05 1.30 -9.15
CA VAL A 155 -7.02 -0.08 -8.68
C VAL A 155 -6.27 -0.22 -7.35
N ALA A 156 -5.08 0.37 -7.23
CA ALA A 156 -4.30 0.38 -5.99
C ALA A 156 -3.33 1.58 -5.89
N GLY A 157 -3.69 2.70 -6.52
CA GLY A 157 -2.83 3.89 -6.54
C GLY A 157 -2.83 4.63 -5.20
N PRO A 158 -2.09 5.74 -5.12
CA PRO A 158 -2.20 6.64 -3.98
C PRO A 158 -3.66 7.05 -3.73
N ILE A 159 -4.10 6.96 -2.48
CA ILE A 159 -5.42 7.45 -2.05
C ILE A 159 -5.40 8.96 -2.12
N GLU A 160 -5.91 9.51 -3.21
CA GLU A 160 -5.86 10.94 -3.46
C GLU A 160 -6.77 11.76 -2.56
N ARG A 161 -6.38 13.02 -2.41
CA ARG A 161 -7.17 14.04 -1.75
C ARG A 161 -7.89 14.90 -2.79
N PRO A 162 -9.13 15.34 -2.51
CA PRO A 162 -9.86 16.18 -3.44
C PRO A 162 -9.11 17.51 -3.70
N GLN A 163 -8.45 18.07 -2.68
CA GLN A 163 -7.66 19.30 -2.81
C GLN A 163 -6.45 19.16 -3.74
N ASN A 164 -5.88 17.95 -3.86
CA ASN A 164 -4.74 17.71 -4.71
C ASN A 164 -5.17 17.45 -6.15
N LEU A 165 -6.14 16.55 -6.37
CA LEU A 165 -6.44 16.04 -7.70
C LEU A 165 -7.52 16.84 -8.44
N LEU A 166 -8.61 17.28 -7.79
CA LEU A 166 -9.72 17.98 -8.48
C LEU A 166 -9.26 19.23 -9.25
N PRO A 167 -8.45 20.15 -8.66
CA PRO A 167 -8.02 21.34 -9.39
C PRO A 167 -7.22 21.02 -10.66
N GLN A 168 -6.57 19.86 -10.71
CA GLN A 168 -5.77 19.45 -11.86
C GLN A 168 -6.64 19.06 -13.06
N PHE A 169 -7.86 18.53 -12.86
CA PHE A 169 -8.78 18.25 -13.97
C PHE A 169 -9.34 19.52 -14.64
N HIS A 170 -9.45 20.60 -13.86
CA HIS A 170 -9.85 21.91 -14.38
C HIS A 170 -8.71 22.64 -15.10
N ALA A 171 -7.46 22.24 -14.87
CA ALA A 171 -6.29 22.89 -15.46
C ALA A 171 -6.10 22.50 -16.93
N LYS A 172 -5.60 23.43 -17.75
CA LYS A 172 -5.14 23.12 -19.10
C LYS A 172 -3.75 22.50 -19.01
N MET A 173 -3.61 21.25 -19.45
CA MET A 173 -2.31 20.57 -19.48
C MET A 173 -1.68 20.64 -20.88
N SER A 174 -0.39 20.92 -20.97
CA SER A 174 0.39 20.80 -22.20
C SER A 174 1.34 19.62 -22.10
N ILE A 175 1.81 19.11 -23.25
CA ILE A 175 2.93 18.19 -23.26
C ILE A 175 4.13 18.92 -22.63
N ASP A 176 4.76 18.29 -21.66
CA ASP A 176 5.96 18.79 -21.00
C ASP A 176 7.00 17.66 -20.95
N TYR A 177 8.20 17.96 -21.46
CA TYR A 177 9.26 16.97 -21.56
C TYR A 177 9.68 16.41 -20.20
N ASN A 178 9.70 17.24 -19.16
CA ASN A 178 10.10 16.81 -17.82
C ASN A 178 9.06 15.87 -17.20
N ASN A 179 7.77 16.14 -17.42
CA ASN A 179 6.65 15.29 -17.01
C ASN A 179 6.70 13.93 -17.71
N VAL A 180 6.88 13.91 -19.03
CA VAL A 180 6.97 12.67 -19.82
C VAL A 180 8.17 11.84 -19.39
N THR A 181 9.37 12.42 -19.38
CA THR A 181 10.59 11.68 -19.04
C THR A 181 10.60 11.20 -17.58
N THR A 182 10.14 12.02 -16.63
CA THR A 182 10.02 11.60 -15.22
C THR A 182 8.98 10.50 -15.07
N GLY A 183 7.83 10.62 -15.73
CA GLY A 183 6.77 9.62 -15.68
C GLY A 183 7.23 8.27 -16.21
N LEU A 184 7.88 8.25 -17.37
CA LEU A 184 8.42 7.01 -17.97
C LEU A 184 9.53 6.38 -17.11
N ARG A 185 10.39 7.19 -16.48
CA ARG A 185 11.41 6.69 -15.53
C ARG A 185 10.78 6.04 -14.30
N LEU A 186 9.73 6.64 -13.75
CA LEU A 186 8.99 6.07 -12.63
C LEU A 186 8.31 4.75 -13.02
N MET A 187 7.69 4.69 -14.20
CA MET A 187 7.10 3.45 -14.71
C MET A 187 8.14 2.35 -14.91
N LEU A 188 9.30 2.67 -15.50
CA LEU A 188 10.39 1.72 -15.69
C LEU A 188 10.93 1.20 -14.35
N TRP A 189 11.15 2.08 -13.38
CA TRP A 189 11.58 1.72 -12.03
C TRP A 189 10.54 0.88 -11.28
N GLY A 190 9.26 1.23 -11.44
CA GLY A 190 8.17 0.48 -10.83
C GLY A 190 8.03 -0.92 -11.41
N LEU A 191 8.14 -1.05 -12.74
CA LEU A 191 8.19 -2.35 -13.43
C LEU A 191 9.38 -3.19 -12.98
N PHE A 192 10.56 -2.61 -12.83
CA PHE A 192 11.72 -3.32 -12.31
C PHE A 192 11.46 -3.93 -10.92
N LYS A 193 10.99 -3.13 -9.96
CA LYS A 193 10.70 -3.61 -8.60
C LYS A 193 9.63 -4.70 -8.60
N LYS A 194 8.58 -4.55 -9.40
CA LYS A 194 7.48 -5.52 -9.48
C LYS A 194 7.97 -6.83 -10.08
N VAL A 195 8.47 -6.80 -11.31
CA VAL A 195 8.61 -7.99 -12.14
C VAL A 195 9.93 -8.74 -11.88
N VAL A 196 11.00 -8.02 -11.49
CA VAL A 196 12.34 -8.61 -11.25
C VAL A 196 12.58 -8.97 -9.78
N ILE A 197 11.94 -8.26 -8.85
CA ILE A 197 12.11 -8.50 -7.41
C ILE A 197 10.89 -9.17 -6.82
N ALA A 198 9.75 -8.47 -6.81
CA ALA A 198 8.57 -8.93 -6.08
C ALA A 198 8.03 -10.26 -6.63
N ASP A 199 7.83 -10.36 -7.95
CA ASP A 199 7.26 -11.56 -8.58
C ASP A 199 8.21 -12.76 -8.54
N VAL A 200 9.52 -12.52 -8.51
CA VAL A 200 10.52 -13.60 -8.38
C VAL A 200 10.49 -14.19 -6.97
N VAL A 201 10.45 -13.35 -5.92
CA VAL A 201 10.41 -13.83 -4.53
C VAL A 201 9.01 -14.27 -4.08
N ALA A 202 7.95 -13.93 -4.83
CA ALA A 202 6.56 -14.25 -4.50
C ALA A 202 6.30 -15.76 -4.37
N GLY A 203 6.77 -16.56 -5.33
CA GLY A 203 6.57 -18.02 -5.31
C GLY A 203 7.24 -18.71 -4.11
N PRO A 204 8.51 -18.40 -3.82
CA PRO A 204 9.22 -18.87 -2.61
C PRO A 204 8.48 -18.50 -1.33
N VAL A 205 8.18 -17.21 -1.13
CA VAL A 205 7.45 -16.72 0.04
C VAL A 205 6.09 -17.41 0.16
N GLY A 206 5.37 -17.54 -0.96
CA GLY A 206 4.07 -18.20 -1.00
C GLY A 206 4.08 -19.62 -0.46
N ARG A 207 5.09 -20.42 -0.85
CA ARG A 207 5.24 -21.81 -0.38
C ARG A 207 5.53 -21.92 1.11
N VAL A 208 6.41 -21.07 1.64
CA VAL A 208 6.74 -21.13 3.08
C VAL A 208 5.55 -20.70 3.93
N PHE A 209 4.84 -19.64 3.54
CA PHE A 209 3.69 -19.14 4.28
C PHE A 209 2.42 -19.97 4.10
N SER A 210 2.32 -20.81 3.07
CA SER A 210 1.18 -21.73 2.90
C SER A 210 1.28 -22.99 3.75
N THR A 211 2.51 -23.47 3.99
CA THR A 211 2.75 -24.72 4.75
C THR A 211 3.96 -24.56 5.68
N PRO A 212 3.92 -23.62 6.64
CA PRO A 212 5.08 -23.31 7.48
C PRO A 212 5.56 -24.50 8.31
N GLN A 213 4.67 -25.45 8.60
CA GLN A 213 4.98 -26.67 9.34
C GLN A 213 5.99 -27.57 8.61
N ASN A 214 6.03 -27.52 7.27
CA ASN A 214 7.01 -28.26 6.46
C ASN A 214 8.41 -27.63 6.48
N TYR A 215 8.54 -26.43 7.04
CA TYR A 215 9.76 -25.63 7.04
C TYR A 215 10.10 -25.12 8.44
N ALA A 216 9.92 -25.97 9.46
CA ALA A 216 10.12 -25.67 10.88
C ALA A 216 11.61 -25.48 11.26
N ASN A 217 12.34 -24.67 10.49
CA ASN A 217 13.73 -24.30 10.65
C ASN A 217 13.79 -22.77 10.80
N GLY A 218 14.29 -22.29 11.95
CA GLY A 218 14.31 -20.87 12.29
C GLY A 218 14.95 -19.96 11.24
N PRO A 219 16.20 -20.23 10.81
CA PRO A 219 16.85 -19.47 9.74
C PRO A 219 16.03 -19.35 8.45
N PHE A 220 15.36 -20.42 8.04
CA PHE A 220 14.55 -20.42 6.83
C PHE A 220 13.27 -19.60 6.98
N LEU A 221 12.61 -19.68 8.14
CA LEU A 221 11.45 -18.84 8.47
C LEU A 221 11.84 -17.35 8.53
N ILE A 222 12.99 -17.02 9.14
CA ILE A 222 13.52 -15.65 9.16
C ILE A 222 13.75 -15.15 7.72
N LEU A 223 14.40 -15.98 6.88
CA LEU A 223 14.64 -15.62 5.48
C LEU A 223 13.32 -15.39 4.73
N ALA A 224 12.31 -16.25 4.91
CA ALA A 224 11.01 -16.10 4.29
C ALA A 224 10.30 -14.80 4.74
N ALA A 225 10.37 -14.44 6.01
CA ALA A 225 9.81 -13.18 6.53
C ALA A 225 10.54 -11.95 5.95
N VAL A 226 11.86 -12.01 5.83
CA VAL A 226 12.67 -10.96 5.18
C VAL A 226 12.35 -10.86 3.69
N MET A 227 12.25 -11.98 2.98
CA MET A 227 11.86 -12.00 1.57
C MET A 227 10.45 -11.43 1.38
N PHE A 228 9.52 -11.74 2.29
CA PHE A 228 8.18 -11.17 2.25
C PHE A 228 8.19 -9.66 2.45
N SER A 229 9.00 -9.11 3.37
CA SER A 229 9.12 -7.66 3.56
C SER A 229 9.60 -6.98 2.27
N VAL A 230 10.58 -7.57 1.58
CA VAL A 230 11.05 -7.07 0.28
C VAL A 230 9.96 -7.20 -0.78
N GLN A 231 9.25 -8.33 -0.81
CA GLN A 231 8.14 -8.59 -1.72
C GLN A 231 7.06 -7.53 -1.62
N ILE A 232 6.49 -7.33 -0.40
CA ILE A 232 5.40 -6.39 -0.17
C ILE A 232 5.80 -4.96 -0.50
N PHE A 233 7.05 -4.57 -0.18
CA PHE A 233 7.55 -3.25 -0.56
C PHE A 233 7.72 -3.07 -2.06
N CYS A 234 8.39 -4.01 -2.74
CA CYS A 234 8.71 -3.89 -4.15
C CYS A 234 7.46 -4.01 -5.03
N ASP A 235 6.51 -4.87 -4.64
CA ASP A 235 5.23 -5.03 -5.30
C ASP A 235 4.44 -3.71 -5.22
N PHE A 236 4.22 -3.20 -4.01
CA PHE A 236 3.31 -2.10 -3.81
C PHE A 236 3.93 -0.75 -4.18
N SER A 237 5.20 -0.54 -3.86
CA SER A 237 5.92 0.65 -4.33
C SER A 237 6.16 0.59 -5.84
N GLY A 238 6.28 -0.60 -6.43
CA GLY A 238 6.36 -0.78 -7.88
C GLY A 238 5.09 -0.32 -8.57
N TYR A 239 3.94 -0.81 -8.09
CA TYR A 239 2.63 -0.35 -8.55
C TYR A 239 2.46 1.17 -8.40
N SER A 240 2.77 1.70 -7.20
CA SER A 240 2.61 3.13 -6.91
C SER A 240 3.45 4.00 -7.86
N ASP A 241 4.69 3.59 -8.17
CA ASP A 241 5.54 4.33 -9.11
C ASP A 241 5.02 4.27 -10.55
N ILE A 242 4.45 3.13 -10.98
CA ILE A 242 3.77 3.02 -12.29
C ILE A 242 2.54 3.94 -12.35
N ALA A 243 1.71 3.93 -11.31
CA ALA A 243 0.52 4.77 -11.19
C ALA A 243 0.87 6.27 -11.23
N ILE A 244 1.81 6.70 -10.38
CA ILE A 244 2.31 8.08 -10.34
C ILE A 244 2.94 8.44 -11.68
N GLY A 245 3.73 7.54 -12.27
CA GLY A 245 4.40 7.76 -13.54
C GLY A 245 3.42 7.95 -14.70
N ALA A 246 2.41 7.08 -14.81
CA ALA A 246 1.36 7.16 -15.82
C ALA A 246 0.58 8.47 -15.73
N ALA A 247 0.16 8.86 -14.53
CA ALA A 247 -0.47 10.16 -14.28
C ALA A 247 0.46 11.33 -14.65
N ARG A 248 1.75 11.22 -14.29
CA ARG A 248 2.77 12.26 -14.52
C ARG A 248 3.00 12.51 -16.00
N VAL A 249 3.01 11.47 -16.84
CA VAL A 249 3.14 11.64 -18.30
C VAL A 249 2.03 12.54 -18.85
N MET A 250 0.80 12.37 -18.37
CA MET A 250 -0.35 13.20 -18.76
C MET A 250 -0.38 14.57 -18.07
N GLY A 251 0.54 14.86 -17.15
CA GLY A 251 0.67 16.13 -16.43
C GLY A 251 0.12 16.14 -15.00
N PHE A 252 -0.57 15.08 -14.57
CA PHE A 252 -1.14 14.96 -13.23
C PHE A 252 -0.07 14.60 -12.18
N LYS A 253 -0.12 15.26 -11.03
CA LYS A 253 0.77 15.05 -9.89
C LYS A 253 0.01 14.33 -8.77
N LEU A 254 0.20 13.02 -8.69
CA LEU A 254 -0.33 12.19 -7.61
C LEU A 254 0.59 12.25 -6.37
N MET A 255 0.03 11.90 -5.22
CA MET A 255 0.70 11.74 -3.94
C MET A 255 1.73 10.61 -4.00
N THR A 256 2.83 10.78 -3.27
CA THR A 256 3.85 9.72 -3.13
C THR A 256 3.47 8.77 -2.01
N ASN A 257 3.47 7.45 -2.26
CA ASN A 257 3.17 6.45 -1.24
C ASN A 257 4.37 5.99 -0.41
N PHE A 258 5.58 5.98 -0.99
CA PHE A 258 6.74 5.39 -0.34
C PHE A 258 7.94 6.34 -0.35
N ARG A 259 8.65 6.41 0.78
CA ARG A 259 9.87 7.22 0.94
C ARG A 259 10.90 6.48 1.80
N GLN A 260 11.56 5.48 1.23
CA GLN A 260 12.59 4.66 1.92
C GLN A 260 12.14 4.17 3.32
N PRO A 261 11.03 3.44 3.41
CA PRO A 261 10.47 3.04 4.70
C PRO A 261 11.44 2.17 5.53
N TYR A 262 12.18 1.25 4.91
CA TYR A 262 13.14 0.39 5.62
C TYR A 262 14.43 1.09 6.07
N TRP A 263 14.61 2.37 5.74
CA TRP A 263 15.72 3.19 6.25
C TRP A 263 15.37 3.99 7.51
N SER A 264 14.16 3.79 8.03
CA SER A 264 13.63 4.45 9.23
C SER A 264 14.36 4.00 10.48
N ARG A 265 14.59 4.93 11.40
CA ARG A 265 15.24 4.71 12.69
C ARG A 265 14.23 4.47 13.82
N SER A 266 12.95 4.61 13.53
CA SER A 266 11.88 4.30 14.47
C SER A 266 10.59 3.88 13.77
N VAL A 267 9.67 3.25 14.52
CA VAL A 267 8.39 2.77 13.98
C VAL A 267 7.52 3.96 13.60
N ALA A 268 7.56 5.06 14.36
CA ALA A 268 6.89 6.29 13.99
C ALA A 268 7.42 6.90 12.68
N GLU A 269 8.72 6.82 12.42
CA GLU A 269 9.30 7.25 11.15
C GLU A 269 8.91 6.32 10.00
N PHE A 270 8.87 5.01 10.22
CA PHE A 270 8.43 4.01 9.24
C PHE A 270 7.03 4.32 8.71
N TRP A 271 6.05 4.56 9.59
CA TRP A 271 4.67 4.86 9.19
C TRP A 271 4.46 6.23 8.55
N LYS A 272 5.45 7.14 8.63
CA LYS A 272 5.46 8.38 7.84
C LYS A 272 6.03 8.20 6.43
N ARG A 273 6.61 7.04 6.14
CA ARG A 273 7.33 6.71 4.90
C ARG A 273 6.74 5.52 4.15
N TRP A 274 5.90 4.73 4.81
CA TRP A 274 5.16 3.60 4.26
C TRP A 274 3.73 4.01 3.96
N HIS A 275 3.23 3.63 2.78
CA HIS A 275 1.85 3.85 2.33
C HIS A 275 1.25 5.20 2.75
N ILE A 276 1.98 6.28 2.44
CA ILE A 276 1.75 7.63 2.99
C ILE A 276 0.33 8.12 2.75
N SER A 277 -0.29 7.84 1.59
CA SER A 277 -1.67 8.26 1.33
C SER A 277 -2.65 7.64 2.35
N LEU A 278 -2.49 6.36 2.68
CA LEU A 278 -3.31 5.65 3.65
C LEU A 278 -3.01 6.10 5.09
N SER A 279 -1.73 6.13 5.47
CA SER A 279 -1.35 6.51 6.83
C SER A 279 -1.76 7.95 7.16
N THR A 280 -1.71 8.86 6.19
CA THR A 280 -2.24 10.22 6.36
C THR A 280 -3.78 10.26 6.34
N TRP A 281 -4.46 9.39 5.59
CA TRP A 281 -5.93 9.21 5.65
C TRP A 281 -6.40 8.82 7.05
N PHE A 282 -5.84 7.76 7.64
CA PHE A 282 -6.18 7.36 8.99
C PHE A 282 -5.80 8.42 10.03
N ARG A 283 -4.66 9.09 9.84
CA ARG A 283 -4.27 10.20 10.72
C ARG A 283 -5.32 11.31 10.72
N ASP A 284 -5.70 11.79 9.54
CA ASP A 284 -6.49 13.02 9.40
C ASP A 284 -7.99 12.81 9.67
N TYR A 285 -8.53 11.64 9.30
CA TYR A 285 -9.97 11.33 9.41
C TYR A 285 -10.35 10.44 10.58
N VAL A 286 -9.40 9.72 11.20
CA VAL A 286 -9.68 8.89 12.37
C VAL A 286 -8.95 9.46 13.59
N TYR A 287 -7.63 9.44 13.57
CA TYR A 287 -6.82 9.76 14.75
C TYR A 287 -7.01 11.21 15.25
N VAL A 288 -6.95 12.19 14.33
CA VAL A 288 -7.17 13.61 14.67
C VAL A 288 -8.59 13.86 15.14
N GLN A 289 -9.58 13.20 14.53
CA GLN A 289 -11.00 13.33 14.93
C GLN A 289 -11.28 12.76 16.33
N LEU A 290 -10.50 11.76 16.76
CA LEU A 290 -10.55 11.23 18.14
C LEU A 290 -9.85 12.14 19.18
N GLY A 291 -9.28 13.28 18.76
CA GLY A 291 -8.58 14.25 19.60
C GLY A 291 -7.06 14.30 19.39
N GLY A 292 -6.51 13.40 18.56
CA GLY A 292 -5.09 13.38 18.18
C GLY A 292 -4.14 13.45 19.38
N ASN A 293 -3.15 14.35 19.31
CA ASN A 293 -2.17 14.61 20.38
C ASN A 293 -2.67 15.57 21.47
N ARG A 294 -3.90 16.09 21.38
CA ARG A 294 -4.42 17.13 22.30
C ARG A 294 -5.10 16.56 23.55
N VAL A 295 -5.04 15.24 23.73
CA VAL A 295 -5.71 14.51 24.82
C VAL A 295 -4.67 13.94 25.79
N GLY A 296 -5.11 13.61 27.00
CA GLY A 296 -4.24 12.97 28.00
C GLY A 296 -3.64 11.64 27.52
N ARG A 297 -2.52 11.24 28.13
CA ARG A 297 -1.67 10.11 27.68
C ARG A 297 -2.42 8.80 27.47
N ILE A 298 -3.36 8.43 28.35
CA ILE A 298 -4.16 7.19 28.21
C ILE A 298 -5.07 7.27 26.98
N ARG A 299 -5.79 8.38 26.80
CA ARG A 299 -6.66 8.57 25.64
C ARG A 299 -5.87 8.63 24.34
N TRP A 300 -4.66 9.20 24.36
CA TRP A 300 -3.74 9.19 23.22
C TRP A 300 -3.36 7.78 22.79
N GLN A 301 -2.94 6.92 23.74
CA GLN A 301 -2.60 5.52 23.46
C GLN A 301 -3.79 4.74 22.90
N ARG A 302 -4.96 4.91 23.51
CA ARG A 302 -6.21 4.31 23.04
C ARG A 302 -6.54 4.73 21.61
N ASN A 303 -6.46 6.03 21.31
CA ASN A 303 -6.76 6.55 19.98
C ASN A 303 -5.78 6.00 18.93
N LEU A 304 -4.50 5.84 19.30
CA LEU A 304 -3.48 5.25 18.45
C LEU A 304 -3.77 3.77 18.16
N LEU A 305 -4.11 2.98 19.19
CA LEU A 305 -4.53 1.58 19.03
C LEU A 305 -5.77 1.46 18.15
N ILE A 306 -6.82 2.25 18.41
CA ILE A 306 -8.03 2.27 17.58
C ILE A 306 -7.69 2.54 16.12
N THR A 307 -6.83 3.54 15.86
CA THR A 307 -6.44 3.92 14.50
C THR A 307 -5.73 2.75 13.79
N PHE A 308 -4.78 2.09 14.45
CA PHE A 308 -4.05 0.96 13.87
C PHE A 308 -4.88 -0.32 13.75
N LEU A 309 -5.78 -0.60 14.70
CA LEU A 309 -6.71 -1.72 14.61
C LEU A 309 -7.68 -1.54 13.45
N LEU A 310 -8.22 -0.32 13.25
CA LEU A 310 -9.05 0.01 12.09
C LEU A 310 -8.25 -0.08 10.79
N SER A 311 -6.98 0.34 10.79
CA SER A 311 -6.09 0.16 9.65
C SER A 311 -5.83 -1.30 9.33
N GLY A 312 -5.62 -2.15 10.34
CA GLY A 312 -5.48 -3.59 10.17
C GLY A 312 -6.77 -4.20 9.61
N PHE A 313 -7.90 -3.92 10.24
CA PHE A 313 -9.20 -4.41 9.79
C PHE A 313 -9.51 -4.00 8.34
N TRP A 314 -9.13 -2.77 7.95
CA TRP A 314 -9.27 -2.31 6.57
C TRP A 314 -8.50 -3.15 5.55
N HIS A 315 -7.33 -3.68 5.93
CA HIS A 315 -6.51 -4.47 5.01
C HIS A 315 -7.19 -5.77 4.62
N GLY A 316 -7.88 -6.46 5.52
CA GLY A 316 -8.58 -7.69 5.18
C GLY A 316 -9.48 -8.23 6.29
N ALA A 317 -10.42 -9.08 5.89
CA ALA A 317 -11.40 -9.68 6.78
C ALA A 317 -10.86 -10.96 7.45
N ASN A 318 -9.74 -10.82 8.17
CA ASN A 318 -9.09 -11.90 8.93
C ASN A 318 -8.49 -11.34 10.23
N TRP A 319 -8.53 -12.14 11.30
CA TRP A 319 -7.94 -11.79 12.59
C TRP A 319 -6.43 -11.52 12.53
N THR A 320 -5.73 -12.13 11.57
CA THR A 320 -4.30 -11.89 11.35
C THR A 320 -3.99 -10.41 11.06
N TYR A 321 -4.83 -9.70 10.30
CA TYR A 321 -4.67 -8.27 10.05
C TYR A 321 -4.98 -7.40 11.27
N ILE A 322 -5.94 -7.82 12.10
CA ILE A 322 -6.25 -7.13 13.36
C ILE A 322 -5.06 -7.22 14.31
N VAL A 323 -4.44 -8.40 14.44
CA VAL A 323 -3.20 -8.59 15.21
C VAL A 323 -2.06 -7.77 14.65
N TRP A 324 -1.87 -7.75 13.33
CA TRP A 324 -0.88 -6.89 12.67
C TRP A 324 -1.07 -5.40 13.02
N GLY A 325 -2.32 -4.92 12.99
CA GLY A 325 -2.67 -3.55 13.39
C GLY A 325 -2.35 -3.31 14.86
N GLY A 326 -2.79 -4.21 15.74
CA GLY A 326 -2.52 -4.17 17.17
C GLY A 326 -1.02 -4.10 17.49
N LEU A 327 -0.21 -4.96 16.85
CA LEU A 327 1.25 -4.98 17.02
C LEU A 327 1.88 -3.63 16.66
N ASN A 328 1.51 -3.03 15.53
CA ASN A 328 2.05 -1.73 15.14
C ASN A 328 1.63 -0.60 16.08
N GLY A 329 0.39 -0.62 16.56
CA GLY A 329 -0.07 0.30 17.59
C GLY A 329 0.72 0.13 18.90
N LEU A 330 0.95 -1.10 19.33
CA LEU A 330 1.76 -1.43 20.51
C LEU A 330 3.22 -1.02 20.35
N TYR A 331 3.82 -1.19 19.16
CA TYR A 331 5.20 -0.75 18.91
C TYR A 331 5.37 0.75 19.08
N LEU A 332 4.41 1.57 18.63
CA LEU A 332 4.45 3.02 18.83
C LEU A 332 4.26 3.43 20.29
N ILE A 333 3.39 2.73 21.04
CA ILE A 333 3.24 2.94 22.47
C ILE A 333 4.52 2.55 23.21
N GLY A 334 5.09 1.39 22.87
CA GLY A 334 6.36 0.89 23.39
C GLY A 334 7.52 1.82 23.04
N GLU A 335 7.51 2.43 21.86
CA GLU A 335 8.50 3.44 21.44
C GLU A 335 8.50 4.63 22.42
N LEU A 336 7.33 5.08 22.87
CA LEU A 336 7.21 6.14 23.87
C LEU A 336 7.64 5.68 25.27
N TRP A 337 7.18 4.51 25.71
CA TRP A 337 7.43 4.03 27.08
C TRP A 337 8.90 3.70 27.33
N THR A 338 9.59 3.17 26.32
CA THR A 338 10.99 2.79 26.42
C THR A 338 11.94 3.95 26.13
N GLU A 339 11.45 5.15 25.81
CA GLU A 339 12.29 6.30 25.45
C GLU A 339 13.35 6.62 26.53
N GLY A 340 12.94 6.68 27.80
CA GLY A 340 13.86 6.95 28.92
C GLY A 340 14.92 5.87 29.09
N LEU A 341 14.52 4.59 29.00
CA LEU A 341 15.43 3.45 29.07
C LEU A 341 16.43 3.44 27.90
N ARG A 342 15.96 3.67 26.67
CA ARG A 342 16.82 3.75 25.48
C ARG A 342 17.84 4.87 25.60
N ARG A 343 17.44 6.06 26.09
CA ARG A 343 18.37 7.17 26.33
C ARG A 343 19.48 6.80 27.32
N ARG A 344 19.14 6.08 28.40
CA ARG A 344 20.13 5.57 29.37
C ARG A 344 21.09 4.55 28.72
N ILE A 345 20.58 3.58 27.98
CA ILE A 345 21.39 2.57 27.28
C ILE A 345 22.35 3.22 26.28
N VAL A 346 21.86 4.18 25.48
CA VAL A 346 22.68 4.92 24.51
C VAL A 346 23.81 5.69 25.20
N SER A 347 23.54 6.27 26.37
CA SER A 347 24.55 6.96 27.18
C SER A 347 25.59 5.98 27.74
N LEU A 348 25.15 4.85 28.30
CA LEU A 348 26.03 3.84 28.90
C LEU A 348 26.97 3.20 27.87
N LEU A 349 26.43 2.84 26.71
CA LEU A 349 27.20 2.23 25.62
C LEU A 349 28.00 3.25 24.79
N CYS A 350 28.01 4.53 25.20
CA CYS A 350 28.64 5.63 24.47
C CYS A 350 28.24 5.72 22.98
N LEU A 351 27.06 5.19 22.62
CA LEU A 351 26.57 5.14 21.23
C LEU A 351 26.35 6.54 20.64
N ALA A 352 26.18 7.56 21.49
CA ALA A 352 26.14 8.96 21.08
C ALA A 352 27.43 9.41 20.38
N ARG A 353 28.59 8.80 20.68
CA ARG A 353 29.88 9.08 20.04
C ARG A 353 30.04 8.36 18.69
N ALA A 354 29.16 7.42 18.36
CA ALA A 354 29.17 6.65 17.12
C ALA A 354 27.82 6.79 16.38
N PRO A 355 27.51 7.96 15.79
CA PRO A 355 26.19 8.26 15.24
C PRO A 355 25.77 7.34 14.09
N VAL A 356 26.73 6.84 13.30
CA VAL A 356 26.47 5.88 12.22
C VAL A 356 26.05 4.52 12.77
N LEU A 357 26.77 4.02 13.79
CA LEU A 357 26.46 2.75 14.44
C LEU A 357 25.11 2.82 15.17
N HIS A 358 24.85 3.90 15.91
CA HIS A 358 23.58 4.12 16.57
C HIS A 358 22.41 4.11 15.57
N ALA A 359 22.56 4.82 14.44
CA ALA A 359 21.55 4.83 13.38
C ALA A 359 21.36 3.44 12.74
N ALA A 360 22.42 2.66 12.57
CA ALA A 360 22.35 1.31 12.05
C ALA A 360 21.57 0.39 12.99
N ILE A 361 21.88 0.42 14.30
CA ILE A 361 21.17 -0.35 15.32
C ILE A 361 19.67 0.00 15.33
N GLN A 362 19.34 1.29 15.30
CA GLN A 362 17.96 1.76 15.24
C GLN A 362 17.20 1.25 14.01
N ARG A 363 17.85 1.25 12.85
CA ARG A 363 17.27 0.73 11.60
C ARG A 363 17.04 -0.77 11.68
N VAL A 364 18.02 -1.53 12.19
CA VAL A 364 17.90 -2.98 12.35
C VAL A 364 16.74 -3.32 13.29
N ILE A 365 16.67 -2.69 14.46
CA ILE A 365 15.57 -2.91 15.41
C ILE A 365 14.21 -2.58 14.77
N THR A 366 14.09 -1.41 14.14
CA THR A 366 12.83 -0.99 13.49
C THR A 366 12.44 -1.96 12.39
N TYR A 367 13.39 -2.35 11.54
CA TYR A 367 13.16 -3.29 10.45
C TYR A 367 12.74 -4.67 10.97
N SER A 368 13.38 -5.18 12.03
CA SER A 368 13.01 -6.46 12.64
C SER A 368 11.62 -6.44 13.25
N LEU A 369 11.24 -5.38 13.98
CA LEU A 369 9.89 -5.23 14.52
C LEU A 369 8.82 -5.19 13.42
N ILE A 370 9.07 -4.42 12.37
CA ILE A 370 8.17 -4.33 11.22
C ILE A 370 8.08 -5.67 10.48
N THR A 371 9.19 -6.38 10.32
CA THR A 371 9.23 -7.72 9.68
C THR A 371 8.48 -8.75 10.51
N LEU A 372 8.57 -8.69 11.84
CA LEU A 372 7.78 -9.52 12.74
C LEU A 372 6.28 -9.26 12.58
N ALA A 373 5.86 -8.00 12.47
CA ALA A 373 4.47 -7.68 12.16
C ALA A 373 4.06 -8.25 10.79
N TRP A 374 4.92 -8.14 9.77
CA TRP A 374 4.63 -8.65 8.42
C TRP A 374 4.31 -10.15 8.36
N ILE A 375 4.80 -10.96 9.30
CA ILE A 375 4.41 -12.37 9.42
C ILE A 375 2.89 -12.51 9.58
N PHE A 376 2.29 -11.73 10.47
CA PHE A 376 0.83 -11.72 10.68
C PHE A 376 0.10 -11.16 9.47
N PHE A 377 0.70 -10.25 8.71
CA PHE A 377 0.08 -9.72 7.51
C PHE A 377 0.02 -10.75 6.37
N ARG A 378 0.97 -11.69 6.30
CA ARG A 378 1.07 -12.68 5.22
C ARG A 378 0.46 -14.03 5.56
N ALA A 379 0.43 -14.40 6.83
CA ALA A 379 -0.09 -15.70 7.26
C ALA A 379 -1.57 -15.88 6.90
N GLN A 380 -1.93 -17.12 6.53
CA GLN A 380 -3.31 -17.46 6.15
C GLN A 380 -4.23 -17.56 7.38
N SER A 381 -3.68 -17.96 8.52
CA SER A 381 -4.39 -18.09 9.79
C SER A 381 -3.55 -17.60 10.97
N LEU A 382 -4.22 -17.35 12.10
CA LEU A 382 -3.52 -17.08 13.36
C LEU A 382 -2.69 -18.28 13.84
N ALA A 383 -3.11 -19.50 13.53
CA ALA A 383 -2.36 -20.71 13.86
C ALA A 383 -1.03 -20.73 13.12
N ASP A 384 -1.03 -20.44 11.81
CA ASP A 384 0.18 -20.36 11.00
C ASP A 384 1.10 -19.23 11.44
N ALA A 385 0.55 -18.04 11.72
CA ALA A 385 1.34 -16.92 12.23
C ALA A 385 2.01 -17.26 13.57
N THR A 386 1.27 -17.89 14.48
CA THR A 386 1.76 -18.29 15.81
C THR A 386 2.82 -19.39 15.67
N PHE A 387 2.60 -20.37 14.80
CA PHE A 387 3.60 -21.39 14.48
C PHE A 387 4.89 -20.74 13.98
N PHE A 388 4.77 -19.82 13.02
CA PHE A 388 5.91 -19.10 12.43
C PHE A 388 6.73 -18.39 13.51
N VAL A 389 6.08 -17.63 14.40
CA VAL A 389 6.76 -16.88 15.48
C VAL A 389 7.41 -17.81 16.51
N ARG A 390 6.76 -18.92 16.86
CA ARG A 390 7.30 -19.87 17.85
C ARG A 390 8.60 -20.53 17.39
N HIS A 391 8.71 -20.84 16.10
CA HIS A 391 9.85 -21.57 15.54
C HIS A 391 10.93 -20.65 14.93
N LEU A 392 10.82 -19.32 15.07
CA LEU A 392 11.82 -18.37 14.53
C LEU A 392 13.23 -18.61 15.09
N PHE A 393 13.32 -19.07 16.33
CA PHE A 393 14.60 -19.25 17.04
C PHE A 393 14.94 -20.73 17.26
N ASP A 394 14.27 -21.63 16.55
CA ASP A 394 14.61 -23.05 16.55
C ASP A 394 15.80 -23.25 15.60
N PHE A 395 17.00 -23.24 16.18
CA PHE A 395 18.27 -23.42 15.49
C PHE A 395 18.82 -24.82 15.78
N ALA A 396 18.74 -25.75 14.81
CA ALA A 396 19.52 -26.98 14.90
C ALA A 396 20.96 -26.75 14.36
N PRO A 397 21.98 -27.46 14.88
CA PRO A 397 23.37 -27.25 14.46
C PRO A 397 23.65 -27.45 12.96
N HIS A 398 22.81 -28.23 12.26
CA HIS A 398 22.93 -28.50 10.82
C HIS A 398 22.13 -27.52 9.93
N ASP A 399 21.34 -26.63 10.52
CA ASP A 399 20.45 -25.71 9.80
C ASP A 399 21.17 -24.49 9.20
N TRP A 400 22.42 -24.24 9.60
CA TRP A 400 23.20 -23.07 9.18
C TRP A 400 24.14 -23.35 8.00
N TYR A 401 24.25 -24.60 7.54
CA TYR A 401 25.11 -24.90 6.40
C TYR A 401 24.53 -24.28 5.12
N TRP A 402 25.35 -23.53 4.39
CA TRP A 402 24.92 -22.92 3.12
C TRP A 402 24.37 -23.95 2.13
N SER A 403 24.88 -25.18 2.16
CA SER A 403 24.38 -26.30 1.37
C SER A 403 22.94 -26.69 1.71
N SER A 404 22.54 -26.71 2.99
CA SER A 404 21.17 -27.04 3.40
C SER A 404 20.19 -25.90 3.08
N LEU A 405 20.65 -24.65 3.17
CA LEU A 405 19.88 -23.48 2.77
C LEU A 405 19.68 -23.42 1.25
N GLU A 406 20.73 -23.68 0.48
CA GLU A 406 20.69 -23.73 -0.99
C GLU A 406 19.78 -24.86 -1.49
N GLU A 407 19.89 -26.06 -0.89
CA GLU A 407 19.02 -27.19 -1.22
C GLU A 407 17.54 -26.88 -0.89
N SER A 408 17.29 -26.21 0.23
CA SER A 408 15.94 -25.79 0.63
C SER A 408 15.38 -24.70 -0.30
N LEU A 409 16.21 -23.74 -0.72
CA LEU A 409 15.87 -22.71 -1.71
C LEU A 409 15.66 -23.28 -3.12
N PHE A 410 16.27 -24.43 -3.43
CA PHE A 410 16.07 -25.16 -4.67
C PHE A 410 14.80 -26.02 -4.67
N LYS A 411 14.48 -26.71 -3.55
CA LYS A 411 13.15 -27.34 -3.31
C LYS A 411 12.02 -26.29 -3.40
N ILE A 412 12.37 -25.12 -2.91
CA ILE A 412 11.93 -23.77 -3.21
C ILE A 412 11.73 -23.29 -4.65
N GLY A 413 12.01 -24.09 -5.68
CA GLY A 413 11.84 -23.74 -7.10
C GLY A 413 12.54 -22.46 -7.57
N LEU A 414 13.49 -21.91 -6.81
CA LEU A 414 14.34 -20.82 -7.27
C LEU A 414 15.53 -21.41 -8.02
N SER A 415 15.68 -21.05 -9.29
CA SER A 415 16.94 -21.30 -9.98
C SER A 415 18.05 -20.47 -9.34
N ARG A 416 19.29 -20.96 -9.40
CA ARG A 416 20.48 -20.19 -8.94
C ARG A 416 20.55 -18.82 -9.60
N PHE A 417 20.16 -18.75 -10.87
CA PHE A 417 20.05 -17.49 -11.60
C PHE A 417 19.00 -16.55 -10.99
N ALA A 418 17.79 -17.05 -10.68
CA ALA A 418 16.73 -16.25 -10.07
C ALA A 418 17.18 -15.69 -8.71
N LEU A 419 17.79 -16.50 -7.84
CA LEU A 419 18.28 -16.07 -6.54
C LEU A 419 19.40 -15.00 -6.66
N ALA A 420 20.42 -15.26 -7.49
CA ALA A 420 21.52 -14.33 -7.71
C ALA A 420 21.03 -13.01 -8.31
N SER A 421 20.11 -13.10 -9.28
CA SER A 421 19.51 -11.94 -9.92
C SER A 421 18.68 -11.13 -8.92
N SER A 422 17.75 -11.72 -8.16
CA SER A 422 17.01 -11.00 -7.13
C SER A 422 17.92 -10.39 -6.06
N GLY A 423 18.98 -11.07 -5.63
CA GLY A 423 19.98 -10.51 -4.72
C GLY A 423 20.65 -9.26 -5.29
N ALA A 424 21.11 -9.31 -6.54
CA ALA A 424 21.69 -8.16 -7.24
C ALA A 424 20.68 -7.00 -7.37
N ALA A 425 19.42 -7.31 -7.69
CA ALA A 425 18.35 -6.33 -7.78
C ALA A 425 18.04 -5.67 -6.42
N MET A 426 18.06 -6.42 -5.32
CA MET A 426 17.89 -5.88 -3.97
C MET A 426 19.05 -4.96 -3.57
N VAL A 427 20.29 -5.34 -3.91
CA VAL A 427 21.46 -4.46 -3.73
C VAL A 427 21.30 -3.17 -4.53
N LEU A 428 20.84 -3.25 -5.79
CA LEU A 428 20.56 -2.07 -6.60
C LEU A 428 19.52 -1.16 -5.95
N VAL A 429 18.40 -1.71 -5.44
CA VAL A 429 17.39 -0.92 -4.70
C VAL A 429 17.99 -0.27 -3.45
N ALA A 430 18.81 -0.99 -2.68
CA ALA A 430 19.46 -0.45 -1.49
C ALA A 430 20.43 0.69 -1.84
N LEU A 431 21.21 0.55 -2.92
CA LEU A 431 22.10 1.59 -3.44
C LEU A 431 21.32 2.83 -3.88
N VAL A 432 20.24 2.63 -4.63
CA VAL A 432 19.32 3.71 -5.05
C VAL A 432 18.77 4.44 -3.82
N HIS A 433 18.30 3.73 -2.79
CA HIS A 433 17.83 4.37 -1.55
C HIS A 433 18.94 5.13 -0.83
N ALA A 434 20.16 4.59 -0.79
CA ALA A 434 21.31 5.27 -0.19
C ALA A 434 21.64 6.58 -0.95
N LEU A 435 21.58 6.56 -2.29
CA LEU A 435 21.82 7.75 -3.12
C LEU A 435 20.72 8.80 -2.97
N GLN A 436 19.46 8.38 -2.84
CA GLN A 436 18.34 9.28 -2.58
C GLN A 436 18.49 10.04 -1.25
N GLN A 437 19.27 9.53 -0.28
CA GLN A 437 19.56 10.29 0.95
C GLN A 437 20.38 11.56 0.67
N ARG A 438 21.14 11.58 -0.43
CA ARG A 438 22.00 12.70 -0.85
C ARG A 438 21.27 13.69 -1.76
N GLY A 439 19.99 13.47 -2.06
CA GLY A 439 19.17 14.35 -2.90
C GLY A 439 18.28 13.61 -3.89
N SER A 440 17.59 14.35 -4.76
CA SER A 440 16.71 13.76 -5.77
C SER A 440 17.51 12.99 -6.81
N ILE A 441 17.26 11.67 -6.93
CA ILE A 441 17.86 10.84 -7.98
C ILE A 441 17.57 11.40 -9.37
N GLY A 442 16.37 11.92 -9.62
CA GLY A 442 16.05 12.49 -10.93
C GLY A 442 16.99 13.64 -11.32
N VAL A 443 17.38 14.46 -10.34
CA VAL A 443 18.33 15.57 -10.55
C VAL A 443 19.75 15.06 -10.67
N GLN A 444 20.19 14.17 -9.77
CA GLN A 444 21.54 13.60 -9.79
C GLN A 444 21.80 12.80 -11.08
N PHE A 445 20.85 11.95 -11.46
CA PHE A 445 20.88 11.15 -12.68
C PHE A 445 20.74 12.02 -13.93
N GLY A 446 20.00 13.13 -13.83
CA GLY A 446 19.90 14.14 -14.89
C GLY A 446 21.24 14.76 -15.28
N ARG A 447 22.20 14.85 -14.34
CA ARG A 447 23.56 15.38 -14.55
C ARG A 447 24.51 14.40 -15.25
N LEU A 448 24.16 13.12 -15.34
CA LEU A 448 25.00 12.14 -16.03
C LEU A 448 25.02 12.37 -17.54
N PRO A 449 26.13 12.02 -18.23
CA PRO A 449 26.20 12.09 -19.69
C PRO A 449 25.06 11.32 -20.34
N VAL A 450 24.56 11.84 -21.48
CA VAL A 450 23.41 11.27 -22.21
C VAL A 450 23.60 9.77 -22.45
N LEU A 451 24.79 9.37 -22.92
CA LEU A 451 25.13 7.98 -23.19
C LEU A 451 24.99 7.10 -21.94
N VAL A 452 25.53 7.51 -20.80
CA VAL A 452 25.44 6.77 -19.53
C VAL A 452 23.98 6.58 -19.11
N ARG A 453 23.15 7.63 -19.24
CA ARG A 453 21.72 7.54 -18.89
C ARG A 453 21.00 6.50 -19.75
N TRP A 454 21.24 6.50 -21.06
CA TRP A 454 20.63 5.53 -21.96
C TRP A 454 21.14 4.11 -21.73
N ILE A 455 22.44 3.92 -21.49
CA ILE A 455 23.00 2.61 -21.11
C ILE A 455 22.28 2.07 -19.87
N CYS A 456 22.06 2.90 -18.85
CA CYS A 456 21.32 2.47 -17.67
C CYS A 456 19.84 2.16 -17.97
N TYR A 457 19.16 2.96 -18.81
CA TYR A 457 17.76 2.69 -19.17
C TYR A 457 17.60 1.40 -19.97
N PHE A 458 18.43 1.20 -20.99
CA PHE A 458 18.43 -0.03 -21.79
C PHE A 458 18.89 -1.22 -20.96
N GLY A 459 19.90 -1.06 -20.10
CA GLY A 459 20.34 -2.09 -19.18
C GLY A 459 19.23 -2.52 -18.22
N LEU A 460 18.48 -1.57 -17.66
CA LEU A 460 17.34 -1.86 -16.79
C LEU A 460 16.19 -2.51 -17.56
N ALA A 461 15.87 -2.04 -18.77
CA ALA A 461 14.85 -2.63 -19.62
C ALA A 461 15.21 -4.06 -20.04
N PHE A 462 16.46 -4.30 -20.45
CA PHE A 462 16.99 -5.62 -20.75
C PHE A 462 16.90 -6.52 -19.51
N TYR A 463 17.30 -6.02 -18.34
CA TYR A 463 17.21 -6.80 -17.12
C TYR A 463 15.76 -7.20 -16.78
N ILE A 464 14.80 -6.29 -16.97
CA ILE A 464 13.37 -6.61 -16.84
C ILE A 464 12.97 -7.72 -17.82
N LEU A 465 13.40 -7.66 -19.08
CA LEU A 465 13.03 -8.66 -20.09
C LEU A 465 13.60 -10.06 -19.80
N PHE A 466 14.84 -10.15 -19.29
CA PHE A 466 15.55 -11.43 -19.13
C PHE A 466 15.43 -12.05 -17.74
N ALA A 467 15.26 -11.23 -16.70
CA ALA A 467 15.12 -11.71 -15.32
C ALA A 467 13.73 -11.45 -14.72
N GLY A 468 12.87 -10.72 -15.43
CA GLY A 468 11.50 -10.49 -15.01
C GLY A 468 10.67 -11.77 -15.10
N ARG A 469 9.86 -12.02 -14.07
CA ARG A 469 8.85 -13.07 -14.11
C ARG A 469 7.51 -12.49 -14.55
N PHE A 470 7.11 -12.79 -15.79
CA PHE A 470 5.85 -12.32 -16.36
C PHE A 470 4.74 -13.37 -16.22
N GLY A 471 3.55 -12.96 -15.79
CA GLY A 471 2.33 -13.73 -16.02
C GLY A 471 1.87 -14.75 -14.98
N SER A 472 2.38 -14.74 -13.74
CA SER A 472 1.94 -15.74 -12.72
C SER A 472 1.28 -15.18 -11.46
N ASP A 473 1.55 -13.93 -11.05
CA ASP A 473 1.18 -13.47 -9.71
C ASP A 473 0.42 -12.13 -9.74
N GLN A 474 -0.80 -12.11 -9.17
CA GLN A 474 -1.55 -10.88 -8.95
C GLN A 474 -0.78 -9.95 -7.99
N PHE A 475 -1.02 -8.64 -8.08
CA PHE A 475 -0.52 -7.73 -7.04
C PHE A 475 -0.99 -8.21 -5.68
N ILE A 476 -0.08 -8.21 -4.69
CA ILE A 476 -0.34 -8.71 -3.34
C ILE A 476 -1.57 -8.03 -2.74
N TYR A 477 -1.76 -6.76 -3.05
CA TYR A 477 -2.92 -6.00 -2.58
C TYR A 477 -4.27 -6.57 -3.06
N PHE A 478 -4.35 -7.23 -4.22
CA PHE A 478 -5.61 -7.84 -4.69
C PHE A 478 -5.99 -9.11 -3.94
N GLN A 479 -5.08 -9.64 -3.11
CA GLN A 479 -5.33 -10.82 -2.30
C GLN A 479 -6.02 -10.48 -0.97
N PHE A 480 -6.28 -9.19 -0.66
CA PHE A 480 -6.65 -8.71 0.67
C PHE A 480 -7.94 -7.86 0.75
#